data_AF-A0A6H1L100-F1
#
_entry.id   AF-A0A6H1L100-F1
#
_cell.length_a   1.000
_cell.length_b   1.000
_cell.length_c   1.000
_cell.angle_alpha   90.00
_cell.angle_beta   90.00
_cell.angle_gamma   90.00
#
_symmetry.space_group_name_H-M   'P 1'
#
loop_
_entity.id
_entity.type
_entity.pdbx_description
1 polymer ?
#
loop_
_entity_poly.entity_id
_entity_poly.type
_entity_poly.pdbx_seq_one_letter_code
_entity_poly.pdbx_strand_id
1 'polypeptide(L)' 'MAHFNGYPGQSFRARELHELLDLPTDEASVNTTRSRLGRLVRQGILSQPGRGIYQKRT' A
#
# COMPACT_ATOMS: atom_id res chain seq x y z
N MET A 1 -10.68 4.41 -12.60
CA MET A 1 -10.25 3.10 -12.07
C MET A 1 -8.74 3.03 -12.13
N ALA A 2 -8.06 3.65 -11.17
CA ALA A 2 -6.60 3.60 -11.11
C ALA A 2 -6.19 2.22 -10.57
N HIS A 3 -5.37 1.49 -11.33
CA HIS A 3 -4.90 0.18 -10.92
C HIS A 3 -3.56 0.34 -10.19
N PHE A 4 -3.48 -0.16 -8.96
CA PHE A 4 -2.25 -0.23 -8.17
C PHE A 4 -1.06 -0.79 -8.96
N ASN A 5 -1.31 -1.81 -9.79
CA ASN A 5 -0.30 -2.46 -10.62
C ASN A 5 0.19 -1.60 -11.81
N GLY A 6 -0.45 -0.47 -12.10
CA GLY A 6 -0.09 0.44 -13.19
C GLY A 6 1.06 1.40 -12.85
N TYR A 7 1.52 1.42 -11.59
CA TYR A 7 2.56 2.35 -11.11
C TYR A 7 3.78 1.60 -10.53
N PRO A 8 4.53 0.84 -11.36
CA PRO A 8 5.77 0.21 -10.89
C PRO A 8 6.76 1.28 -10.41
N GLY A 9 7.32 1.08 -9.21
CA GLY A 9 8.24 2.03 -8.59
C GLY A 9 7.59 3.16 -7.80
N GLN A 10 6.26 3.35 -7.85
CA GLN A 10 5.60 4.34 -7.00
C GLN A 10 5.54 3.85 -5.55
N SER A 11 5.96 4.73 -4.65
CA SER A 11 5.82 4.54 -3.20
C SER A 11 4.48 5.11 -2.74
N PHE A 12 3.81 4.41 -1.83
CA PHE A 12 2.50 4.80 -1.32
C PHE A 12 2.39 4.51 0.18
N ARG A 13 1.58 5.32 0.87
CA ARG A 13 1.06 5.03 2.19
C ARG A 13 -0.26 4.27 2.08
N ALA A 14 -0.62 3.54 3.14
CA ALA A 14 -1.88 2.78 3.17
C ALA A 14 -3.11 3.66 2.87
N ARG A 15 -3.15 4.90 3.39
CA ARG A 15 -4.25 5.84 3.13
C ARG A 15 -4.30 6.32 1.68
N GLU A 16 -3.14 6.64 1.11
CA GLU A 16 -3.02 7.05 -0.30
C GLU A 16 -3.49 5.93 -1.24
N LEU A 17 -3.24 4.67 -0.88
CA LEU A 17 -3.79 3.52 -1.61
C LEU A 17 -5.32 3.45 -1.54
N HIS A 18 -5.91 3.76 -0.38
CA HIS A 18 -7.37 3.81 -0.24
C HIS A 18 -7.96 4.94 -1.08
N GLU A 19 -7.35 6.12 -1.04
CA GLU A 19 -7.77 7.27 -1.87
C GLU A 19 -7.65 6.98 -3.38
N LEU A 20 -6.56 6.33 -3.82
CA LEU A 20 -6.35 5.96 -5.22
C LEU A 20 -7.39 4.94 -5.74
N LEU A 21 -7.83 4.04 -4.86
CA LEU A 21 -8.75 2.95 -5.18
C LEU A 21 -10.21 3.26 -4.83
N ASP A 22 -10.52 4.50 -4.42
CA ASP A 22 -11.83 4.91 -3.93
C ASP A 22 -12.39 3.98 -2.83
N LEU A 23 -11.51 3.53 -1.92
CA LEU A 23 -11.83 2.66 -0.78
C LEU A 23 -12.08 3.46 0.52
N PRO A 24 -12.78 2.89 1.52
CA PRO A 24 -13.03 3.56 2.79
C PRO A 24 -11.75 3.98 3.53
N THR A 25 -11.64 5.28 3.84
CA THR A 25 -10.49 5.85 4.55
C THR A 25 -10.66 5.91 6.08
N ASP A 26 -11.66 5.21 6.63
CA ASP A 26 -11.80 5.08 8.08
C ASP A 26 -10.59 4.35 8.68
N GLU A 27 -10.31 4.62 9.95
CA GLU A 27 -9.09 4.15 10.59
C GLU A 27 -8.98 2.62 10.64
N ALA A 28 -10.10 1.90 10.84
CA ALA A 28 -10.10 0.46 10.92
C ALA A 28 -9.76 -0.17 9.55
N SER A 29 -10.34 0.36 8.48
CA SER A 29 -10.05 -0.04 7.09
C SER A 29 -8.59 0.23 6.72
N VAL A 30 -8.06 1.41 7.07
CA VAL A 30 -6.66 1.78 6.81
C VAL A 30 -5.69 0.90 7.61
N ASN A 31 -5.98 0.61 8.88
CA ASN A 31 -5.13 -0.23 9.74
C ASN A 31 -5.11 -1.69 9.28
N THR A 32 -6.24 -2.21 8.79
CA THR A 32 -6.31 -3.54 8.17
C THR A 32 -5.41 -3.61 6.93
N THR A 33 -5.50 -2.63 6.03
CA THR A 33 -4.63 -2.55 4.86
C THR A 33 -3.17 -2.42 5.25
N ARG A 34 -2.83 -1.58 6.23
CA ARG A 34 -1.45 -1.42 6.73
C ARG A 34 -0.85 -2.76 7.22
N SER A 35 -1.63 -3.54 7.95
CA SER A 35 -1.21 -4.87 8.43
C SER A 35 -0.95 -5.84 7.28
N ARG A 36 -1.82 -5.85 6.26
CA ARG A 36 -1.64 -6.66 5.04
C ARG A 36 -0.40 -6.24 4.25
N LEU A 37 -0.19 -4.94 4.06
CA LEU A 37 1.01 -4.41 3.40
C LEU A 37 2.29 -4.80 4.14
N GLY A 38 2.28 -4.74 5.48
CA GLY A 38 3.40 -5.23 6.30
C GLY A 38 3.71 -6.72 6.09
N ARG A 39 2.68 -7.56 5.91
CA ARG A 39 2.87 -8.97 5.56
C ARG A 39 3.49 -9.12 4.17
N LEU A 40 3.03 -8.37 3.17
CA LEU A 40 3.58 -8.40 1.81
C LEU A 40 5.05 -7.95 1.75
N VAL A 41 5.45 -7.01 2.60
CA VAL A 41 6.87 -6.62 2.77
C VAL A 41 7.69 -7.80 3.29
N ARG A 42 7.19 -8.49 4.33
CA ARG A 42 7.87 -9.68 4.89
C ARG A 42 7.97 -10.83 3.89
N GLN A 43 7.03 -10.94 2.96
CA GLN A 43 7.06 -11.91 1.85
C GLN A 43 7.94 -11.47 0.69
N GLY A 44 8.51 -10.26 0.73
CA GLY A 44 9.39 -9.73 -0.31
C GLY A 44 8.68 -9.25 -1.58
N ILE A 45 7.33 -9.23 -1.58
CA ILE A 45 6.51 -8.73 -2.69
C ILE A 45 6.59 -7.20 -2.77
N LEU A 46 6.55 -6.54 -1.60
CA LEU A 46 6.75 -5.11 -1.46
C LEU A 46 8.11 -4.82 -0.82
N SER A 47 8.69 -3.68 -1.15
CA SER A 47 9.73 -3.03 -0.36
C SER A 47 9.11 -2.01 0.60
N GLN A 48 9.84 -1.71 1.67
CA GLN A 48 9.49 -0.65 2.62
C GLN A 48 10.64 0.36 2.68
N PRO A 49 10.67 1.37 1.79
CA PRO A 49 11.75 2.36 1.75
C PRO A 49 11.72 3.33 2.93
N GLY A 50 10.61 3.40 3.66
CA GLY A 50 10.45 4.22 4.87
C GLY A 50 9.28 3.75 5.73
N ARG A 51 9.19 4.24 6.96
CA ARG A 51 8.13 3.84 7.90
C ARG A 51 6.74 4.14 7.32
N GLY A 52 5.93 3.10 7.15
CA GLY A 52 4.56 3.23 6.61
C GLY A 52 4.51 3.57 5.12
N ILE A 53 5.64 3.54 4.43
CA ILE A 53 5.77 3.70 2.98
C ILE A 53 6.00 2.31 2.39
N TYR A 54 5.25 1.98 1.34
CA TYR A 54 5.30 0.71 0.66
C TYR A 54 5.55 0.94 -0.82
N GLN A 55 6.31 0.06 -1.45
CA GLN A 55 6.62 0.17 -2.88
C GLN A 55 6.63 -1.23 -3.49
N LYS A 56 6.08 -1.36 -4.70
CA LYS A 56 6.11 -2.62 -5.45
C LYS A 56 7.54 -2.87 -5.94
N ARG A 57 8.07 -4.07 -5.69
CA ARG A 57 9.47 -4.38 -6.02
C ARG A 57 9.71 -4.54 -7.54
N THR A 58 8.67 -4.91 -8.30
CA THR A 58 8.59 -4.99 -9.77
C THR A 58 7.14 -5.17 -10.20
#